data_AF-A0A7V2B0J8-F1
#
_entry.id   AF-A0A7V2B0J8-F1
#
_cell.length_a   1.000
_cell.length_b   1.000
_cell.length_c   1.000
_cell.angle_alpha   90.00
_cell.angle_beta   90.00
_cell.angle_gamma   90.00
#
_symmetry.space_group_name_H-M   'P 1'
#
loop_
_entity.id
_entity.type
_entity.pdbx_description
1 polymer ?
#
loop_
_entity_poly.entity_id
_entity_poly.type
_entity_poly.pdbx_seq_one_letter_code
_entity_poly.pdbx_strand_id
1 'polypeptide(L)'
;MLRDECFLVLGGAGLVGSQIVREVARQLQPRKIVVSSLYEVEVAEFLAEVRQEFPHIDFVGTWGDVFVREAFREVAREELLKDSKCREALYEDLFGDFQAAYERSVLVGLIRTYRPDVIVDCINTATALSYQDVERISLKTHEALRQLDESPDDSLLREQLVQDVGMLLISQATLQLIRHVRLLHQAMCEVGTRLYIKVGTTGTGGMGLNIPYTHSEDRPSVQLMAKTAMAFAHTGLLFLMARTPGGPLVKEVKPAAMIGYRRVALQPVRHRGKPRFVYEGRVVSLHDRLALREDPCRYHQKGELMMAGVDTGENGFFARGEFETITHIGQMEFLTPEEVAEQVVLEIKGSNTGHDIIAGIDSNVMVPSYRAGVLRHTALRRLRQLEKESGTHSVALGQLGPPELSKLLYEAYLLQLIYKTLKAVCQASSEEIAQVVYRYLGDHPDLCNQIISIGVPVLAPDGQQLIRGPFINIPESIYDTVEVTPEAIDRWARKGWVDLRPVNMQRWQERFARMMAAKPFLHTQGTASITRTTYLHDTIEIGEVVAWIFANEEGGYRIK
;
A
#
# COMPACT_ATOMS: atom_id res chain seq x y z
N MET A 1 -10.53 -10.99 28.10
CA MET A 1 -10.46 -10.12 26.91
C MET A 1 -9.30 -9.18 27.13
N LEU A 2 -8.32 -9.15 26.23
CA LEU A 2 -7.32 -8.08 26.23
C LEU A 2 -8.10 -6.76 26.06
N ARG A 3 -8.01 -5.88 27.06
CA ARG A 3 -8.60 -4.55 26.99
C ARG A 3 -7.64 -3.71 26.17
N ASP A 4 -8.11 -3.06 25.11
CA ASP A 4 -7.27 -2.15 24.33
C ASP A 4 -6.82 -1.01 25.26
N GLU A 5 -5.52 -0.91 25.50
CA GLU A 5 -4.96 0.04 26.45
C GLU A 5 -4.43 1.29 25.77
N CYS A 6 -3.95 1.18 24.53
CA CYS A 6 -3.32 2.27 23.79
C CYS A 6 -3.96 2.48 22.41
N PHE A 7 -4.49 3.68 22.18
CA PHE A 7 -5.03 4.10 20.89
C PHE A 7 -4.12 5.14 20.25
N LEU A 8 -3.86 5.01 18.94
CA LEU A 8 -3.24 6.06 18.12
C LEU A 8 -4.28 6.58 17.13
N VAL A 9 -4.60 7.87 17.23
CA VAL A 9 -5.55 8.54 16.32
C VAL A 9 -4.79 9.50 15.41
N LEU A 10 -4.63 9.11 14.14
CA LEU A 10 -4.02 9.94 13.10
C LEU A 10 -5.07 10.92 12.56
N GLY A 11 -4.73 12.20 12.44
CA GLY A 11 -5.71 13.26 12.21
C GLY A 11 -6.60 13.54 13.45
N GLY A 12 -6.13 13.20 14.65
CA GLY A 12 -6.95 13.17 15.86
C GLY A 12 -7.41 14.53 16.40
N ALA A 13 -6.74 15.63 16.05
CA ALA A 13 -7.22 16.99 16.37
C ALA A 13 -8.15 17.56 15.28
N GLY A 14 -8.37 16.82 14.18
CA GLY A 14 -9.29 17.20 13.11
C GLY A 14 -10.76 17.04 13.50
N LEU A 15 -11.66 17.49 12.63
CA LEU A 15 -13.11 17.50 12.90
C LEU A 15 -13.66 16.12 13.30
N VAL A 16 -13.35 15.07 12.53
CA VAL A 16 -13.78 13.69 12.82
C VAL A 16 -12.92 13.05 13.89
N GLY A 17 -11.59 13.22 13.80
CA GLY A 17 -10.65 12.60 14.72
C GLY A 17 -10.89 13.02 16.17
N SER A 18 -11.25 14.28 16.40
CA SER A 18 -11.52 14.79 17.75
C SER A 18 -12.76 14.14 18.38
N GLN A 19 -13.81 13.90 17.60
CA GLN A 19 -14.99 13.18 18.08
C GLN A 19 -14.71 11.70 18.30
N ILE A 20 -13.89 11.07 17.46
CA ILE A 20 -13.43 9.69 17.68
C ILE A 20 -12.65 9.60 19.00
N VAL A 21 -11.74 10.53 19.27
CA VAL A 21 -10.99 10.58 20.53
C VAL A 21 -11.95 10.69 21.73
N ARG A 22 -12.94 11.59 21.66
CA ARG A 22 -13.96 11.73 22.72
C ARG A 22 -14.81 10.47 22.89
N GLU A 23 -15.21 9.83 21.80
CA GLU A 23 -16.07 8.64 21.85
C GLU A 23 -15.31 7.41 22.36
N VAL A 24 -14.06 7.23 21.94
CA VAL A 24 -13.15 6.22 22.49
C VAL A 24 -12.92 6.45 23.98
N ALA A 25 -12.64 7.70 24.38
CA ALA A 25 -12.47 8.05 25.78
C ALA A 25 -13.72 7.75 26.62
N ARG A 26 -14.90 8.12 26.12
CA ARG A 26 -16.18 7.94 26.82
C ARG A 26 -16.59 6.47 26.94
N GLN A 27 -16.48 5.70 25.85
CA GLN A 27 -17.04 4.35 25.79
C GLN A 27 -16.05 3.23 26.09
N LEU A 28 -14.76 3.41 25.77
CA LEU A 28 -13.73 2.37 25.92
C LEU A 28 -12.83 2.61 27.13
N GLN A 29 -12.67 3.87 27.52
CA GLN A 29 -11.84 4.30 28.67
C GLN A 29 -10.46 3.61 28.66
N PRO A 30 -9.66 3.79 27.59
CA PRO A 30 -8.33 3.20 27.51
C PRO A 30 -7.37 3.86 28.50
N ARG A 31 -6.21 3.23 28.72
CA ARG A 31 -5.15 3.82 29.55
C ARG A 31 -4.52 5.04 28.87
N LYS A 32 -4.34 4.98 27.55
CA LYS A 32 -3.63 5.99 26.77
C LYS A 32 -4.28 6.25 25.41
N ILE A 33 -4.35 7.52 25.03
CA ILE A 33 -4.71 7.95 23.66
C ILE A 33 -3.63 8.90 23.13
N VAL A 34 -3.04 8.53 22.00
CA VAL A 34 -2.08 9.35 21.27
C VAL A 34 -2.80 10.07 20.13
N VAL A 35 -2.73 11.39 20.14
CA VAL A 35 -3.34 12.27 19.14
C VAL A 35 -2.26 12.80 18.22
N SER A 36 -2.35 12.44 16.94
CA SER A 36 -1.44 12.91 15.90
C SER A 36 -2.18 13.79 14.89
N SER A 37 -1.74 15.02 14.63
CA SER A 37 -2.27 15.89 13.58
C SER A 37 -1.16 16.72 12.92
N LEU A 38 -1.44 17.44 11.83
CA LEU A 38 -0.40 18.17 11.11
C LEU A 38 0.23 19.32 11.94
N TYR A 39 -0.58 20.09 12.66
CA TYR A 39 -0.14 21.31 13.33
C TYR A 39 -0.05 21.14 14.85
N GLU A 40 1.08 21.55 15.44
CA GLU A 40 1.33 21.50 16.88
C GLU A 40 0.26 22.23 17.69
N VAL A 41 -0.10 23.45 17.27
CA VAL A 41 -1.07 24.30 17.97
C VAL A 41 -2.43 23.61 18.09
N GLU A 42 -2.93 23.01 17.01
CA GLU A 42 -4.21 22.29 17.02
C GLU A 42 -4.20 21.10 17.97
N VAL A 43 -3.07 20.38 18.03
CA VAL A 43 -2.90 19.25 18.96
C VAL A 43 -2.86 19.76 20.40
N ALA A 44 -2.08 20.80 20.69
CA ALA A 44 -1.93 21.34 22.03
C ALA A 44 -3.25 21.88 22.59
N GLU A 45 -4.01 22.64 21.79
CA GLU A 45 -5.34 23.15 22.15
C GLU A 45 -6.32 22.00 22.43
N PHE A 46 -6.42 21.04 21.51
CA PHE A 46 -7.33 19.92 21.67
C PHE A 46 -7.00 19.04 22.88
N LEU A 47 -5.70 18.82 23.16
CA LEU A 47 -5.26 18.08 24.33
C LEU A 47 -5.62 18.77 25.65
N ALA A 48 -5.61 20.10 25.69
CA ALA A 48 -6.03 20.83 26.87
C ALA A 48 -7.53 20.60 27.17
N GLU A 49 -8.37 20.55 26.14
CA GLU A 49 -9.80 20.25 26.26
C GLU A 49 -10.03 18.82 26.77
N VAL A 50 -9.51 17.81 26.07
CA VAL A 50 -9.83 16.40 26.39
C VAL A 50 -9.24 15.93 27.72
N ARG A 51 -8.13 16.52 28.18
CA ARG A 51 -7.58 16.23 29.52
C ARG A 51 -8.47 16.76 30.64
N GLN A 52 -9.20 17.86 30.39
CA GLN A 52 -10.20 18.36 31.34
C GLN A 52 -11.47 17.49 31.31
N GLU A 53 -11.91 17.09 30.11
CA GLU A 53 -13.10 16.22 29.94
C GLU A 53 -12.87 14.81 30.51
N PHE A 54 -11.66 14.24 30.35
CA PHE A 54 -11.33 12.86 30.70
C PHE A 54 -10.02 12.76 31.51
N PRO A 55 -10.00 13.20 32.79
CA PRO A 55 -8.77 13.31 33.59
C PRO A 55 -8.11 11.97 33.95
N HIS A 56 -8.77 10.85 33.68
CA HIS A 56 -8.32 9.50 34.02
C HIS A 56 -7.57 8.80 32.86
N ILE A 57 -7.50 9.43 31.68
CA ILE A 57 -6.84 8.90 30.49
C ILE A 57 -5.54 9.66 30.25
N ASP A 58 -4.46 8.95 29.94
CA ASP A 58 -3.18 9.55 29.54
C ASP A 58 -3.24 9.99 28.07
N PHE A 59 -3.34 11.29 27.82
CA PHE A 59 -3.31 11.84 26.46
C PHE A 59 -1.92 12.32 26.08
N VAL A 60 -1.42 11.86 24.93
CA VAL A 60 -0.13 12.26 24.36
C VAL A 60 -0.32 12.93 23.00
N GLY A 61 0.39 14.02 22.75
CA GLY A 61 0.35 14.78 21.50
C GLY A 61 1.55 14.55 20.63
N THR A 62 1.33 14.47 19.33
CA THR A 62 2.38 14.41 18.32
C THR A 62 1.92 15.16 17.08
N TRP A 63 2.82 15.78 16.33
CA TRP A 63 2.44 16.59 15.15
C TRP A 63 3.35 16.42 13.95
N GLY A 64 3.01 17.02 12.81
CA GLY A 64 3.79 16.99 11.58
C GLY A 64 3.30 15.98 10.53
N ASP A 65 3.94 15.99 9.37
CA ASP A 65 3.62 15.14 8.23
C ASP A 65 4.11 13.70 8.47
N VAL A 66 3.17 12.75 8.52
CA VAL A 66 3.45 11.32 8.75
C VAL A 66 3.85 10.57 7.47
N PHE A 67 3.72 11.20 6.29
CA PHE A 67 4.04 10.59 5.00
C PHE A 67 5.52 10.76 4.62
N VAL A 68 6.31 11.46 5.43
CA VAL A 68 7.72 11.76 5.16
C VAL A 68 8.66 11.14 6.21
N ARG A 69 9.96 11.32 5.99
CA ARG A 69 11.01 10.99 6.96
C ARG A 69 11.05 11.99 8.12
N GLU A 70 11.57 11.57 9.28
CA GLU A 70 11.60 12.37 10.52
C GLU A 70 12.21 13.76 10.32
N ALA A 71 13.28 13.87 9.52
CA ALA A 71 13.94 15.15 9.24
C ALA A 71 13.05 16.17 8.49
N PHE A 72 11.99 15.71 7.80
CA PHE A 72 11.09 16.54 7.00
C PHE A 72 9.73 16.76 7.65
N ARG A 73 9.53 16.18 8.83
CA ARG A 73 8.25 16.12 9.56
C ARG A 73 7.52 17.46 9.69
N GLU A 74 8.26 18.55 9.89
CA GLU A 74 7.71 19.90 10.12
C GLU A 74 7.98 20.86 8.95
N VAL A 75 8.51 20.36 7.83
CA VAL A 75 8.85 21.17 6.67
C VAL A 75 7.74 21.07 5.63
N ALA A 76 7.26 22.22 5.14
CA ALA A 76 6.23 22.24 4.12
C ALA A 76 6.73 21.60 2.81
N ARG A 77 5.86 20.84 2.13
CA ARG A 77 6.21 20.14 0.90
C ARG A 77 6.75 21.08 -0.17
N GLU A 78 6.16 22.28 -0.31
CA GLU A 78 6.60 23.28 -1.29
C GLU A 78 8.03 23.78 -1.04
N GLU A 79 8.51 23.71 0.19
CA GLU A 79 9.89 24.07 0.56
C GLU A 79 10.84 22.92 0.26
N LEU A 80 10.46 21.69 0.61
CA LEU A 80 11.22 20.48 0.27
C LEU A 80 11.43 20.35 -1.25
N LEU A 81 10.40 20.68 -2.04
CA LEU A 81 10.48 20.58 -3.51
C LEU A 81 11.43 21.62 -4.13
N LYS A 82 11.78 22.71 -3.44
CA LYS A 82 12.75 23.70 -3.95
C LYS A 82 14.19 23.23 -3.81
N ASP A 83 14.51 22.47 -2.76
CA ASP A 83 15.85 21.96 -2.50
C ASP A 83 16.12 20.65 -3.25
N SER A 84 17.20 20.61 -4.04
CA SER A 84 17.61 19.41 -4.78
C SER A 84 17.94 18.22 -3.88
N LYS A 85 18.56 18.45 -2.72
CA LYS A 85 18.90 17.37 -1.77
C LYS A 85 17.64 16.78 -1.14
N CYS A 86 16.66 17.63 -0.85
CA CYS A 86 15.38 17.18 -0.33
C CYS A 86 14.58 16.39 -1.37
N ARG A 87 14.58 16.82 -2.65
CA ARG A 87 13.96 16.05 -3.74
C ARG A 87 14.61 14.66 -3.91
N GLU A 88 15.93 14.59 -3.87
CA GLU A 88 16.66 13.31 -3.96
C GLU A 88 16.33 12.40 -2.77
N ALA A 89 16.27 12.95 -1.56
CA ALA A 89 15.85 12.21 -0.39
C ALA A 89 14.42 11.66 -0.51
N LEU A 90 13.48 12.44 -1.03
CA LEU A 90 12.10 11.98 -1.30
C LEU A 90 12.06 10.89 -2.37
N TYR A 91 12.91 11.00 -3.40
CA TYR A 91 13.07 9.97 -4.42
C TYR A 91 13.57 8.65 -3.82
N GLU A 92 14.62 8.71 -3.01
CA GLU A 92 15.17 7.54 -2.30
C GLU A 92 14.16 6.91 -1.33
N ASP A 93 13.33 7.71 -0.66
CA ASP A 93 12.29 7.15 0.21
C ASP A 93 11.20 6.42 -0.57
N LEU A 94 10.90 6.86 -1.79
CA LEU A 94 9.86 6.28 -2.64
C LEU A 94 10.35 5.08 -3.44
N PHE A 95 11.49 5.21 -4.12
CA PHE A 95 12.04 4.25 -5.07
C PHE A 95 13.28 3.49 -4.59
N GLY A 96 14.02 4.07 -3.64
CA GLY A 96 15.22 3.46 -3.07
C GLY A 96 14.91 2.34 -2.08
N ASP A 97 15.92 1.95 -1.30
CA ASP A 97 15.85 0.83 -0.39
C ASP A 97 14.69 0.96 0.61
N PHE A 98 13.88 -0.11 0.68
CA PHE A 98 12.67 -0.12 1.50
C PHE A 98 12.97 -0.09 2.99
N GLN A 99 13.99 -0.81 3.46
CA GLN A 99 14.31 -0.84 4.90
C GLN A 99 14.90 0.48 5.36
N ALA A 100 15.74 1.10 4.54
CA ALA A 100 16.29 2.42 4.82
C ALA A 100 15.19 3.49 4.92
N ALA A 101 14.18 3.44 4.04
CA ALA A 101 13.00 4.33 4.13
C ALA A 101 12.13 4.03 5.36
N TYR A 102 11.97 2.74 5.71
CA TYR A 102 11.22 2.30 6.89
C TYR A 102 11.80 2.84 8.19
N GLU A 103 13.13 2.74 8.36
CA GLU A 103 13.82 3.25 9.56
C GLU A 103 13.76 4.77 9.72
N ARG A 104 13.61 5.52 8.61
CA ARG A 104 13.53 6.99 8.63
C ARG A 104 12.12 7.54 8.75
N SER A 105 11.09 6.70 8.61
CA SER A 105 9.70 7.15 8.49
C SER A 105 9.12 7.67 9.82
N VAL A 106 8.46 8.83 9.77
CA VAL A 106 7.73 9.41 10.91
C VAL A 106 6.66 8.43 11.41
N LEU A 107 5.82 7.92 10.50
CA LEU A 107 4.74 6.99 10.84
C LEU A 107 5.25 5.75 11.57
N VAL A 108 6.33 5.14 11.06
CA VAL A 108 6.95 3.95 11.67
C VAL A 108 7.49 4.30 13.05
N GLY A 109 8.17 5.44 13.19
CA GLY A 109 8.65 5.94 14.47
C GLY A 109 7.53 6.10 15.50
N LEU A 110 6.37 6.66 15.11
CA LEU A 110 5.21 6.81 15.98
C LEU A 110 4.65 5.45 16.44
N ILE A 111 4.46 4.50 15.51
CA ILE A 111 3.92 3.17 15.82
C ILE A 111 4.87 2.42 16.75
N ARG A 112 6.18 2.43 16.48
CA ARG A 112 7.19 1.80 17.35
C ARG A 112 7.26 2.42 18.74
N THR A 113 7.18 3.74 18.83
CA THR A 113 7.27 4.47 20.10
C THR A 113 6.07 4.18 21.00
N TYR A 114 4.86 4.19 20.44
CA TYR A 114 3.64 4.10 21.24
C TYR A 114 3.02 2.71 21.32
N ARG A 115 3.41 1.80 20.41
CA ARG A 115 2.92 0.42 20.31
C ARG A 115 1.39 0.32 20.46
N PRO A 116 0.61 1.01 19.62
CA PRO A 116 -0.83 1.07 19.77
C PRO A 116 -1.50 -0.29 19.55
N ASP A 117 -2.48 -0.61 20.38
CA ASP A 117 -3.37 -1.76 20.19
C ASP A 117 -4.34 -1.49 19.03
N VAL A 118 -4.80 -0.24 18.92
CA VAL A 118 -5.72 0.21 17.89
C VAL A 118 -5.19 1.49 17.24
N ILE A 119 -5.16 1.51 15.92
CA ILE A 119 -4.89 2.71 15.13
C ILE A 119 -6.20 3.12 14.45
N VAL A 120 -6.61 4.38 14.65
CA VAL A 120 -7.70 5.00 13.89
C VAL A 120 -7.11 6.08 13.00
N ASP A 121 -7.16 5.88 11.70
CA ASP A 121 -6.64 6.80 10.71
C ASP A 121 -7.76 7.69 10.15
N CYS A 122 -7.80 8.95 10.59
CA CYS A 122 -8.71 9.98 10.13
C CYS A 122 -8.07 10.94 9.12
N ILE A 123 -6.82 10.70 8.70
CA ILE A 123 -6.17 11.53 7.69
C ILE A 123 -6.83 11.26 6.34
N ASN A 124 -7.16 12.29 5.58
CA ASN A 124 -7.61 12.11 4.21
C ASN A 124 -6.41 11.80 3.29
N THR A 125 -5.89 10.57 3.36
CA THR A 125 -4.71 10.09 2.61
C THR A 125 -4.87 10.30 1.11
N ALA A 126 -6.10 10.17 0.60
CA ALA A 126 -6.38 10.44 -0.81
C ALA A 126 -6.08 11.90 -1.16
N THR A 127 -6.62 12.87 -0.41
CA THR A 127 -6.27 14.29 -0.61
C THR A 127 -4.76 14.52 -0.46
N ALA A 128 -4.15 14.00 0.61
CA ALA A 128 -2.75 14.24 0.92
C ALA A 128 -1.80 13.78 -0.19
N LEU A 129 -2.12 12.67 -0.86
CA LEU A 129 -1.27 12.11 -1.93
C LEU A 129 -1.69 12.53 -3.34
N SER A 130 -2.97 12.80 -3.61
CA SER A 130 -3.45 13.10 -4.97
C SER A 130 -3.32 14.58 -5.37
N TYR A 131 -3.30 15.52 -4.42
CA TYR A 131 -3.23 16.96 -4.69
C TYR A 131 -1.78 17.44 -4.91
N GLN A 132 -1.08 16.82 -5.87
CA GLN A 132 0.31 17.14 -6.22
C GLN A 132 0.46 17.75 -7.62
N ASP A 133 -0.64 18.22 -8.22
CA ASP A 133 -0.66 18.99 -9.48
C ASP A 133 0.04 18.27 -10.66
N VAL A 134 -0.02 16.93 -10.69
CA VAL A 134 0.72 16.06 -11.62
C VAL A 134 0.40 16.33 -13.09
N GLU A 135 -0.85 16.65 -13.41
CA GLU A 135 -1.26 17.01 -14.77
C GLU A 135 -0.52 18.26 -15.26
N ARG A 136 -0.50 19.31 -14.43
CA ARG A 136 0.20 20.55 -14.76
C ARG A 136 1.69 20.35 -14.89
N ILE A 137 2.31 19.55 -14.00
CA ILE A 137 3.73 19.21 -14.08
C ILE A 137 4.01 18.43 -15.37
N SER A 138 3.17 17.46 -15.72
CA SER A 138 3.31 16.68 -16.96
C SER A 138 3.25 17.56 -18.21
N LEU A 139 2.26 18.46 -18.30
CA LEU A 139 2.13 19.38 -19.44
C LEU A 139 3.33 20.32 -19.57
N LYS A 140 3.80 20.89 -18.44
CA LYS A 140 5.00 21.74 -18.41
C LYS A 140 6.25 20.98 -18.83
N THR A 141 6.44 19.76 -18.31
CA THR A 141 7.58 18.91 -18.63
C THR A 141 7.59 18.57 -20.12
N HIS A 142 6.43 18.26 -20.70
CA HIS A 142 6.32 17.96 -22.14
C HIS A 142 6.64 19.17 -23.02
N GLU A 143 6.15 20.35 -22.66
CA GLU A 143 6.47 21.58 -23.39
C GLU A 143 7.96 21.95 -23.26
N ALA A 144 8.55 21.77 -22.08
CA ALA A 144 9.99 21.98 -21.87
C ALA A 144 10.84 21.00 -22.70
N LEU A 145 10.42 19.74 -22.84
CA LEU A 145 11.08 18.78 -23.74
C LEU A 145 11.04 19.24 -25.20
N ARG A 146 9.88 19.71 -25.67
CA ARG A 146 9.72 20.23 -27.04
C ARG A 146 10.62 21.43 -27.31
N GLN A 147 10.72 22.35 -26.35
CA GLN A 147 11.59 23.52 -26.43
C GLN A 147 13.07 23.12 -26.43
N LEU A 148 13.44 22.05 -25.72
CA LEU A 148 14.82 21.57 -25.66
C LEU A 148 15.24 20.90 -26.98
N ASP A 149 14.32 20.21 -27.66
CA ASP A 149 14.56 19.69 -29.01
C ASP A 149 14.79 20.82 -30.03
N GLU A 150 14.09 21.94 -29.88
CA GLU A 150 14.26 23.14 -30.72
C GLU A 150 15.53 23.94 -30.35
N SER A 151 16.01 23.84 -29.11
CA SER A 151 17.15 24.61 -28.57
C SER A 151 17.97 23.81 -27.55
N PRO A 152 18.80 22.83 -28.02
CA PRO A 152 19.44 21.84 -27.15
C PRO A 152 20.56 22.40 -26.25
N ASP A 153 21.09 23.58 -26.58
CA ASP A 153 22.16 24.27 -25.85
C ASP A 153 21.65 25.20 -24.74
N ASP A 154 20.32 25.33 -24.54
CA ASP A 154 19.76 26.16 -23.47
C ASP A 154 19.96 25.51 -22.10
N SER A 155 20.98 25.97 -21.39
CA SER A 155 21.31 25.51 -20.03
C SER A 155 20.19 25.76 -19.00
N LEU A 156 19.46 26.87 -19.11
CA LEU A 156 18.40 27.23 -18.17
C LEU A 156 17.20 26.28 -18.34
N LEU A 157 16.84 26.02 -19.60
CA LEU A 157 15.77 25.08 -19.94
C LEU A 157 16.11 23.67 -19.48
N ARG A 158 17.37 23.25 -19.63
CA ARG A 158 17.84 21.95 -19.15
C ARG A 158 17.73 21.82 -17.63
N GLU A 159 18.16 22.83 -16.87
CA GLU A 159 18.03 22.83 -15.41
C GLU A 159 16.56 22.75 -14.96
N GLN A 160 15.69 23.53 -15.61
CA GLN A 160 14.26 23.51 -15.33
C GLN A 160 13.63 22.15 -15.65
N LEU A 161 14.02 21.53 -16.77
CA LEU A 161 13.54 20.19 -17.14
C LEU A 161 13.97 19.14 -16.11
N VAL A 162 15.22 19.16 -15.65
CA VAL A 162 15.71 18.23 -14.61
C VAL A 162 14.88 18.39 -13.33
N GLN A 163 14.56 19.63 -12.94
CA GLN A 163 13.71 19.89 -11.79
C GLN A 163 12.29 19.35 -12.00
N ASP A 164 11.66 19.65 -13.14
CA ASP A 164 10.29 19.24 -13.46
C ASP A 164 10.15 17.71 -13.55
N VAL A 165 11.11 17.03 -14.17
CA VAL A 165 11.18 15.56 -14.20
C VAL A 165 11.34 15.00 -12.80
N GLY A 166 12.24 15.55 -11.99
CA GLY A 166 12.43 15.13 -10.60
C GLY A 166 11.15 15.25 -9.77
N MET A 167 10.43 16.37 -9.91
CA MET A 167 9.12 16.57 -9.25
C MET A 167 8.08 15.58 -9.76
N LEU A 168 8.04 15.30 -11.06
CA LEU A 168 7.09 14.35 -11.66
C LEU A 168 7.29 12.92 -11.13
N LEU A 169 8.55 12.49 -10.99
CA LEU A 169 8.90 11.17 -10.46
C LEU A 169 8.46 11.00 -9.00
N ILE A 170 8.73 12.00 -8.15
CA ILE A 170 8.33 11.92 -6.73
C ILE A 170 6.85 12.21 -6.50
N SER A 171 6.09 12.65 -7.51
CA SER A 171 4.65 12.97 -7.40
C SER A 171 3.72 11.82 -7.81
N GLN A 172 4.24 10.60 -7.94
CA GLN A 172 3.47 9.41 -8.31
C GLN A 172 2.61 8.91 -7.13
N ALA A 173 1.38 9.42 -7.02
CA ALA A 173 0.47 9.18 -5.90
C ALA A 173 0.24 7.67 -5.60
N THR A 174 0.04 6.84 -6.63
CA THR A 174 -0.16 5.39 -6.47
C THR A 174 1.05 4.71 -5.81
N LEU A 175 2.27 5.09 -6.23
CA LEU A 175 3.50 4.52 -5.67
C LEU A 175 3.72 4.99 -4.23
N GLN A 176 3.44 6.26 -3.95
CA GLN A 176 3.47 6.79 -2.57
C GLN A 176 2.49 6.04 -1.67
N LEU A 177 1.28 5.76 -2.16
CA LEU A 177 0.26 5.02 -1.43
C LEU A 177 0.69 3.56 -1.17
N ILE A 178 1.22 2.86 -2.18
CA ILE A 178 1.75 1.50 -2.01
C ILE A 178 2.87 1.50 -0.95
N ARG A 179 3.79 2.46 -1.03
CA ARG A 179 4.88 2.61 -0.05
C ARG A 179 4.31 2.82 1.35
N HIS A 180 3.37 3.76 1.51
CA HIS A 180 2.72 4.08 2.78
C HIS A 180 2.04 2.85 3.42
N VAL A 181 1.23 2.10 2.65
CA VAL A 181 0.54 0.90 3.17
C VAL A 181 1.54 -0.19 3.57
N ARG A 182 2.63 -0.37 2.81
CA ARG A 182 3.68 -1.34 3.17
C ARG A 182 4.39 -0.97 4.48
N LEU A 183 4.73 0.31 4.66
CA LEU A 183 5.36 0.81 5.90
C LEU A 183 4.42 0.62 7.09
N LEU A 184 3.16 1.03 6.94
CA LEU A 184 2.12 0.91 7.94
C LEU A 184 1.90 -0.56 8.36
N HIS A 185 1.74 -1.46 7.39
CA HIS A 185 1.56 -2.89 7.64
C HIS A 185 2.74 -3.50 8.40
N GLN A 186 3.98 -3.28 7.94
CA GLN A 186 5.16 -3.83 8.62
C GLN A 186 5.29 -3.31 10.06
N ALA A 187 5.03 -2.02 10.30
CA ALA A 187 5.09 -1.43 11.63
C ALA A 187 4.02 -2.00 12.57
N MET A 188 2.79 -2.17 12.09
CA MET A 188 1.70 -2.78 12.87
C MET A 188 1.99 -4.23 13.24
N CYS A 189 2.52 -5.03 12.30
CA CYS A 189 2.95 -6.40 12.55
C CYS A 189 4.08 -6.46 13.58
N GLU A 190 5.06 -5.56 13.48
CA GLU A 190 6.22 -5.49 14.39
C GLU A 190 5.81 -5.24 15.85
N VAL A 191 4.86 -4.32 16.07
CA VAL A 191 4.44 -3.96 17.43
C VAL A 191 3.29 -4.81 17.97
N GLY A 192 2.60 -5.55 17.11
CA GLY A 192 1.45 -6.38 17.45
C GLY A 192 0.13 -5.61 17.54
N THR A 193 -0.05 -4.58 16.72
CA THR A 193 -1.32 -3.84 16.64
C THR A 193 -2.46 -4.79 16.32
N ARG A 194 -3.56 -4.71 17.06
CA ARG A 194 -4.71 -5.60 16.92
C ARG A 194 -5.65 -5.16 15.80
N LEU A 195 -5.89 -3.86 15.68
CA LEU A 195 -6.91 -3.30 14.79
C LEU A 195 -6.44 -1.98 14.16
N TYR A 196 -6.68 -1.86 12.87
CA TYR A 196 -6.55 -0.62 12.10
C TYR A 196 -7.91 -0.27 11.49
N ILE A 197 -8.40 0.94 11.77
CA ILE A 197 -9.61 1.46 11.14
C ILE A 197 -9.26 2.71 10.34
N LYS A 198 -9.62 2.69 9.06
CA LYS A 198 -9.56 3.88 8.20
C LYS A 198 -10.90 4.61 8.20
N VAL A 199 -10.89 5.90 8.51
CA VAL A 199 -11.96 6.81 8.09
C VAL A 199 -11.58 7.37 6.72
N GLY A 200 -12.17 6.78 5.69
CA GLY A 200 -11.87 7.10 4.29
C GLY A 200 -12.73 8.24 3.73
N THR A 201 -12.61 8.45 2.43
CA THR A 201 -13.47 9.36 1.66
C THR A 201 -13.93 8.64 0.40
N THR A 202 -15.03 9.09 -0.22
CA THR A 202 -15.41 8.70 -1.58
C THR A 202 -14.79 9.64 -2.64
N GLY A 203 -14.12 10.72 -2.23
CA GLY A 203 -13.61 11.77 -3.11
C GLY A 203 -14.67 12.82 -3.48
N THR A 204 -15.88 12.38 -3.82
CA THR A 204 -17.00 13.23 -4.28
C THR A 204 -18.10 13.50 -3.25
N GLY A 205 -17.98 12.99 -2.01
CA GLY A 205 -19.04 13.10 -1.01
C GLY A 205 -20.35 12.44 -1.47
N GLY A 206 -20.28 11.19 -1.94
CA GLY A 206 -21.45 10.43 -2.41
C GLY A 206 -22.04 10.84 -3.77
N MET A 207 -21.60 11.95 -4.35
CA MET A 207 -22.07 12.42 -5.65
C MET A 207 -21.44 11.63 -6.81
N GLY A 208 -22.15 11.56 -7.94
CA GLY A 208 -21.67 10.94 -9.18
C GLY A 208 -20.72 11.82 -10.00
N LEU A 209 -20.43 11.41 -11.24
CA LEU A 209 -19.59 12.18 -12.18
C LEU A 209 -20.18 13.56 -12.57
N ASN A 210 -21.46 13.76 -12.31
CA ASN A 210 -22.20 15.01 -12.52
C ASN A 210 -22.12 15.96 -11.32
N ILE A 211 -21.16 15.78 -10.40
CA ILE A 211 -21.02 16.58 -9.18
C ILE A 211 -20.87 18.08 -9.50
N PRO A 212 -21.72 18.94 -8.93
CA PRO A 212 -21.63 20.38 -9.16
C PRO A 212 -20.61 21.09 -8.25
N TYR A 213 -20.17 20.43 -7.18
CA TYR A 213 -19.28 20.95 -6.15
C TYR A 213 -17.82 20.57 -6.45
N THR A 214 -17.07 21.52 -6.99
CA THR A 214 -15.62 21.42 -7.20
C THR A 214 -14.95 22.56 -6.44
N HIS A 215 -13.66 22.47 -6.12
CA HIS A 215 -12.91 23.57 -5.49
C HIS A 215 -12.60 24.70 -6.50
N SER A 216 -13.65 25.25 -7.12
CA SER A 216 -13.58 26.27 -8.20
C SER A 216 -12.92 25.77 -9.50
N GLU A 217 -13.07 24.49 -9.81
CA GLU A 217 -12.48 23.83 -10.98
C GLU A 217 -13.56 23.41 -12.00
N ASP A 218 -13.16 23.15 -13.24
CA ASP A 218 -14.08 22.66 -14.29
C ASP A 218 -14.67 21.28 -13.93
N ARG A 219 -15.83 20.94 -14.48
CA ARG A 219 -16.61 19.76 -14.07
C ARG A 219 -16.44 18.57 -15.03
N PRO A 220 -16.06 17.37 -14.55
CA PRO A 220 -15.37 17.05 -13.29
C PRO A 220 -13.86 17.30 -13.43
N SER A 221 -13.23 17.85 -12.38
CA SER A 221 -11.81 18.18 -12.43
C SER A 221 -10.93 16.94 -12.32
N VAL A 222 -9.77 16.97 -12.96
CA VAL A 222 -8.78 15.88 -12.88
C VAL A 222 -8.33 15.67 -11.43
N GLN A 223 -8.21 16.73 -10.63
CA GLN A 223 -7.84 16.64 -9.22
C GLN A 223 -8.88 15.88 -8.39
N LEU A 224 -10.17 16.18 -8.58
CA LEU A 224 -11.25 15.49 -7.88
C LEU A 224 -11.32 14.01 -8.29
N MET A 225 -11.17 13.72 -9.58
CA MET A 225 -11.14 12.34 -10.08
C MET A 225 -9.93 11.56 -9.55
N ALA A 226 -8.76 12.19 -9.46
CA ALA A 226 -7.58 11.61 -8.85
C ALA A 226 -7.81 11.30 -7.36
N LYS A 227 -8.48 12.18 -6.61
CA LYS A 227 -8.87 11.92 -5.21
C LYS A 227 -9.74 10.68 -5.10
N THR A 228 -10.79 10.57 -5.91
CA THR A 228 -11.68 9.40 -5.94
C THR A 228 -10.92 8.12 -6.28
N ALA A 229 -10.11 8.14 -7.35
CA ALA A 229 -9.31 6.99 -7.76
C ALA A 229 -8.35 6.54 -6.64
N MET A 230 -7.66 7.49 -5.99
CA MET A 230 -6.76 7.21 -4.88
C MET A 230 -7.50 6.69 -3.63
N ALA A 231 -8.69 7.21 -3.35
CA ALA A 231 -9.49 6.78 -2.21
C ALA A 231 -9.93 5.32 -2.30
N PHE A 232 -10.25 4.83 -3.50
CA PHE A 232 -10.60 3.42 -3.73
C PHE A 232 -9.37 2.54 -4.00
N ALA A 233 -8.27 3.08 -4.55
CA ALA A 233 -6.98 2.41 -4.56
C ALA A 233 -6.52 2.08 -3.13
N HIS A 234 -6.71 3.02 -2.19
CA HIS A 234 -6.42 2.79 -0.78
C HIS A 234 -7.27 1.64 -0.21
N THR A 235 -8.59 1.65 -0.44
CA THR A 235 -9.49 0.54 -0.06
C THR A 235 -9.01 -0.81 -0.62
N GLY A 236 -8.60 -0.85 -1.89
CA GLY A 236 -8.07 -2.07 -2.51
C GLY A 236 -6.82 -2.59 -1.81
N LEU A 237 -5.90 -1.70 -1.42
CA LEU A 237 -4.70 -2.08 -0.66
C LEU A 237 -5.03 -2.49 0.78
N LEU A 238 -5.98 -1.82 1.44
CA LEU A 238 -6.47 -2.22 2.77
C LEU A 238 -7.13 -3.60 2.75
N PHE A 239 -7.84 -3.94 1.66
CA PHE A 239 -8.40 -5.28 1.45
C PHE A 239 -7.32 -6.36 1.32
N LEU A 240 -6.19 -6.06 0.66
CA LEU A 240 -5.05 -6.98 0.64
C LEU A 240 -4.43 -7.14 2.03
N MET A 241 -4.28 -6.03 2.76
CA MET A 241 -3.75 -6.04 4.13
C MET A 241 -4.64 -6.87 5.08
N ALA A 242 -5.97 -6.74 4.97
CA ALA A 242 -6.95 -7.51 5.74
C ALA A 242 -6.82 -9.03 5.51
N ARG A 243 -6.38 -9.44 4.32
CA ARG A 243 -6.18 -10.84 3.94
C ARG A 243 -4.74 -11.33 4.10
N THR A 244 -3.87 -10.54 4.71
CA THR A 244 -2.47 -10.89 4.94
C THR A 244 -2.32 -11.53 6.33
N PRO A 245 -1.76 -12.75 6.45
CA PRO A 245 -1.58 -13.41 7.74
C PRO A 245 -0.66 -12.65 8.69
N GLY A 246 -0.97 -12.72 9.98
CA GLY A 246 -0.15 -12.12 11.04
C GLY A 246 -0.26 -10.59 11.14
N GLY A 247 -1.05 -9.96 10.26
CA GLY A 247 -1.38 -8.54 10.33
C GLY A 247 -2.56 -8.22 11.25
N PRO A 248 -2.85 -6.92 11.47
CA PRO A 248 -4.00 -6.49 12.26
C PRO A 248 -5.31 -6.79 11.54
N LEU A 249 -6.42 -6.77 12.29
CA LEU A 249 -7.74 -6.60 11.70
C LEU A 249 -7.80 -5.24 11.00
N VAL A 250 -8.36 -5.20 9.80
CA VAL A 250 -8.44 -3.97 8.99
C VAL A 250 -9.89 -3.70 8.67
N LYS A 251 -10.35 -2.49 9.00
CA LYS A 251 -11.70 -2.02 8.70
C LYS A 251 -11.65 -0.65 8.05
N GLU A 252 -12.71 -0.29 7.33
CA GLU A 252 -12.84 1.04 6.76
C GLU A 252 -14.28 1.55 6.84
N VAL A 253 -14.45 2.78 7.33
CA VAL A 253 -15.70 3.54 7.25
C VAL A 253 -15.49 4.68 6.27
N LYS A 254 -16.36 4.82 5.27
CA LYS A 254 -16.30 5.91 4.27
C LYS A 254 -17.56 6.77 4.31
N PRO A 255 -17.51 7.97 4.91
CA PRO A 255 -18.57 8.94 4.77
C PRO A 255 -18.74 9.36 3.29
N ALA A 256 -19.99 9.39 2.84
CA ALA A 256 -20.39 9.76 1.49
C ALA A 256 -21.30 11.01 1.50
N ALA A 257 -21.04 11.92 2.43
CA ALA A 257 -21.73 13.20 2.59
C ALA A 257 -20.73 14.25 3.09
N MET A 258 -21.12 15.52 3.10
CA MET A 258 -20.31 16.55 3.75
C MET A 258 -20.26 16.27 5.26
N ILE A 259 -19.08 16.36 5.89
CA ILE A 259 -18.99 16.10 7.33
C ILE A 259 -19.09 17.41 8.09
N GLY A 260 -20.24 17.63 8.74
CA GLY A 260 -20.53 18.66 9.74
C GLY A 260 -19.91 20.04 9.51
N TYR A 261 -19.71 20.75 10.61
CA TYR A 261 -18.97 22.01 10.65
C TYR A 261 -18.34 22.21 12.02
N ARG A 262 -17.24 22.97 12.06
CA ARG A 262 -16.51 23.30 13.29
C ARG A 262 -17.16 24.47 14.02
N ARG A 263 -17.50 25.53 13.28
CA ARG A 263 -18.12 26.74 13.85
C ARG A 263 -18.81 27.59 12.79
N VAL A 264 -19.75 28.43 13.24
CA VAL A 264 -20.31 29.54 12.47
C VAL A 264 -19.66 30.82 12.95
N ALA A 265 -19.11 31.62 12.03
CA ALA A 265 -18.39 32.84 12.38
C ALA A 265 -18.59 33.94 11.34
N LEU A 266 -18.44 35.19 11.78
CA LEU A 266 -18.18 36.33 10.91
C LEU A 266 -16.66 36.57 10.95
N GLN A 267 -15.98 36.36 9.83
CA GLN A 267 -14.53 36.49 9.77
C GLN A 267 -14.05 37.02 8.41
N PRO A 268 -12.82 37.56 8.33
CA PRO A 268 -12.22 37.91 7.05
C PRO A 268 -12.01 36.64 6.22
N VAL A 269 -12.48 36.65 4.98
CA VAL A 269 -12.28 35.57 4.02
C VAL A 269 -10.78 35.49 3.72
N ARG A 270 -10.19 34.32 3.94
CA ARG A 270 -8.77 34.08 3.68
C ARG A 270 -8.58 33.18 2.47
N HIS A 271 -7.55 33.47 1.68
CA HIS A 271 -7.09 32.61 0.60
C HIS A 271 -5.59 32.35 0.80
N ARG A 272 -5.21 31.08 1.03
CA ARG A 272 -3.84 30.66 1.39
C ARG A 272 -3.30 31.45 2.59
N GLY A 273 -4.09 31.55 3.65
CA GLY A 273 -3.74 32.24 4.89
C GLY A 273 -3.80 33.77 4.86
N LYS A 274 -3.87 34.39 3.68
CA LYS A 274 -3.92 35.84 3.52
C LYS A 274 -5.36 36.35 3.42
N PRO A 275 -5.70 37.49 4.07
CA PRO A 275 -7.03 38.09 3.95
C PRO A 275 -7.29 38.51 2.49
N ARG A 276 -8.54 38.35 2.06
CA ARG A 276 -9.05 38.88 0.80
C ARG A 276 -9.62 40.26 1.06
N PHE A 277 -9.49 41.13 0.07
CA PHE A 277 -9.99 42.50 0.15
C PHE A 277 -11.13 42.72 -0.83
N VAL A 278 -12.01 43.66 -0.47
CA VAL A 278 -13.05 44.17 -1.35
C VAL A 278 -12.44 45.30 -2.18
N TYR A 279 -12.60 45.20 -3.50
CA TYR A 279 -12.17 46.21 -4.45
C TYR A 279 -13.38 46.88 -5.10
N GLU A 280 -13.24 48.16 -5.43
CA GLU A 280 -14.19 48.83 -6.29
C GLU A 280 -14.11 48.29 -7.72
N GLY A 281 -15.26 47.86 -8.26
CA GLY A 281 -15.35 47.36 -9.62
C GLY A 281 -15.08 48.45 -10.66
N ARG A 282 -14.41 48.08 -11.75
CA ARG A 282 -14.20 48.92 -12.92
C ARG A 282 -14.84 48.27 -14.13
N VAL A 283 -15.44 49.08 -15.00
CA VAL A 283 -15.93 48.60 -16.29
C VAL A 283 -14.75 48.57 -17.26
N VAL A 284 -14.51 47.41 -17.87
CA VAL A 284 -13.49 47.21 -18.89
C VAL A 284 -14.16 46.72 -20.18
N SER A 285 -13.70 47.20 -21.33
CA SER A 285 -14.19 46.75 -22.63
C SER A 285 -13.65 45.35 -22.94
N LEU A 286 -14.53 44.49 -23.45
CA LEU A 286 -14.15 43.16 -23.93
C LEU A 286 -13.69 43.26 -25.41
N HIS A 287 -12.39 43.41 -25.62
CA HIS A 287 -11.72 43.33 -26.93
C HIS A 287 -10.73 42.14 -26.95
N ASP A 288 -9.92 42.01 -28.00
CA ASP A 288 -9.02 40.87 -28.33
C ASP A 288 -8.44 40.06 -27.14
N ARG A 289 -8.00 40.72 -26.07
CA ARG A 289 -7.40 40.06 -24.90
C ARG A 289 -8.03 40.55 -23.60
N LEU A 290 -8.43 39.60 -22.75
CA LEU A 290 -8.84 39.84 -21.37
C LEU A 290 -7.71 39.45 -20.42
N ALA A 291 -7.22 40.41 -19.64
CA ALA A 291 -6.29 40.12 -18.55
C ALA A 291 -7.05 39.46 -17.39
N LEU A 292 -6.76 38.18 -17.11
CA LEU A 292 -7.40 37.44 -16.01
C LEU A 292 -6.85 37.84 -14.63
N ARG A 293 -5.70 38.50 -14.59
CA ARG A 293 -5.03 38.99 -13.39
C ARG A 293 -4.39 40.34 -13.70
N GLU A 294 -4.85 41.37 -13.01
CA GLU A 294 -4.25 42.70 -13.03
C GLU A 294 -3.58 43.01 -11.69
N ASP A 295 -2.71 44.01 -11.68
CA ASP A 295 -2.11 44.51 -10.45
C ASP A 295 -3.22 45.08 -9.52
N PRO A 296 -3.38 44.56 -8.29
CA PRO A 296 -4.35 45.05 -7.33
C PRO A 296 -4.22 46.55 -7.03
N CYS A 297 -3.02 47.13 -7.18
CA CYS A 297 -2.79 48.57 -6.99
C CYS A 297 -3.58 49.45 -7.98
N ARG A 298 -4.10 48.85 -9.07
CA ARG A 298 -4.96 49.54 -10.07
C ARG A 298 -6.42 49.68 -9.63
N TYR A 299 -6.76 49.18 -8.44
CA TYR A 299 -8.12 49.19 -7.90
C TYR A 299 -8.15 49.91 -6.56
N HIS A 300 -9.25 50.62 -6.30
CA HIS A 300 -9.48 51.20 -4.99
C HIS A 300 -9.92 50.11 -4.00
N GLN A 301 -9.10 49.86 -2.98
CA GLN A 301 -9.36 48.87 -1.93
C GLN A 301 -10.29 49.45 -0.85
N LYS A 302 -11.46 48.83 -0.64
CA LYS A 302 -12.47 49.29 0.32
C LYS A 302 -12.29 48.72 1.74
N GLY A 303 -11.56 47.62 1.89
CA GLY A 303 -11.33 46.96 3.18
C GLY A 303 -11.23 45.44 3.04
N GLU A 304 -11.11 44.74 4.17
CA GLU A 304 -11.14 43.26 4.19
C GLU A 304 -12.53 42.74 3.81
N LEU A 305 -12.57 41.64 3.05
CA LEU A 305 -13.79 40.95 2.71
C LEU A 305 -14.24 40.13 3.92
N MET A 306 -15.21 40.66 4.66
CA MET A 306 -15.86 39.98 5.77
C MET A 306 -17.06 39.19 5.27
N MET A 307 -17.16 37.91 5.62
CA MET A 307 -18.36 37.10 5.36
C MET A 307 -18.78 36.30 6.58
N ALA A 308 -20.09 36.22 6.79
CA ALA A 308 -20.69 35.25 7.69
C ALA A 308 -20.80 33.91 6.97
N GLY A 309 -20.35 32.85 7.64
CA GLY A 309 -20.26 31.54 7.04
C GLY A 309 -19.95 30.44 8.04
N VAL A 310 -19.80 29.25 7.49
CA VAL A 310 -19.64 28.00 8.21
C VAL A 310 -18.27 27.44 7.90
N ASP A 311 -17.47 27.20 8.93
CA ASP A 311 -16.18 26.53 8.84
C ASP A 311 -16.41 25.02 8.78
N THR A 312 -16.23 24.42 7.61
CA THR A 312 -16.43 22.98 7.36
C THR A 312 -15.13 22.18 7.45
N GLY A 313 -14.09 22.73 8.09
CA GLY A 313 -12.81 22.04 8.29
C GLY A 313 -11.99 21.93 7.02
N GLU A 314 -11.68 20.69 6.57
CA GLU A 314 -10.86 20.43 5.36
C GLU A 314 -11.46 21.10 4.11
N ASN A 315 -12.79 21.24 4.04
CA ASN A 315 -13.47 21.80 2.88
C ASN A 315 -13.47 23.34 2.86
N GLY A 316 -13.00 23.99 3.93
CA GLY A 316 -12.85 25.43 4.03
C GLY A 316 -14.03 26.15 4.66
N PHE A 317 -14.22 27.43 4.31
CA PHE A 317 -15.25 28.28 4.88
C PHE A 317 -16.30 28.61 3.83
N PHE A 318 -17.55 28.21 4.07
CA PHE A 318 -18.66 28.39 3.15
C PHE A 318 -19.56 29.54 3.57
N ALA A 319 -19.91 30.41 2.63
CA ALA A 319 -20.94 31.41 2.84
C ALA A 319 -22.32 30.74 2.99
N ARG A 320 -23.30 31.48 3.55
CA ARG A 320 -24.67 30.96 3.76
C ARG A 320 -25.24 30.25 2.53
N GLY A 321 -25.16 30.86 1.35
CA GLY A 321 -25.74 30.30 0.12
C GLY A 321 -25.02 29.03 -0.35
N GLU A 322 -23.70 28.94 -0.19
CA GLU A 322 -22.93 27.74 -0.52
C GLU A 322 -23.29 26.60 0.41
N PHE A 323 -23.38 26.89 1.72
CA PHE A 323 -23.77 25.91 2.73
C PHE A 323 -25.21 25.42 2.49
N GLU A 324 -26.18 26.31 2.30
CA GLU A 324 -27.57 25.95 1.97
C GLU A 324 -27.66 25.08 0.71
N THR A 325 -26.83 25.36 -0.29
CA THR A 325 -26.84 24.61 -1.56
C THR A 325 -26.26 23.21 -1.39
N ILE A 326 -25.13 23.05 -0.71
CA ILE A 326 -24.48 21.74 -0.56
C ILE A 326 -25.26 20.82 0.38
N THR A 327 -25.91 21.38 1.41
CA THR A 327 -26.70 20.62 2.39
C THR A 327 -28.16 20.43 2.01
N HIS A 328 -28.62 20.95 0.87
CA HIS A 328 -30.01 20.80 0.45
C HIS A 328 -30.35 19.31 0.24
N ILE A 329 -31.59 18.92 0.53
CA ILE A 329 -32.09 17.56 0.28
C ILE A 329 -31.86 17.18 -1.19
N GLY A 330 -31.31 16.00 -1.43
CA GLY A 330 -30.96 15.51 -2.77
C GLY A 330 -29.67 16.09 -3.35
N GLN A 331 -28.93 16.87 -2.57
CA GLN A 331 -27.54 17.23 -2.86
C GLN A 331 -26.59 16.35 -2.04
N MET A 332 -25.37 16.84 -1.76
CA MET A 332 -24.38 16.10 -0.98
C MET A 332 -24.87 15.81 0.45
N GLU A 333 -25.78 16.65 0.96
CA GLU A 333 -26.29 16.58 2.33
C GLU A 333 -25.13 16.62 3.34
N PHE A 334 -25.40 16.39 4.63
CA PHE A 334 -24.33 16.34 5.61
C PHE A 334 -24.59 15.34 6.72
N LEU A 335 -23.49 14.84 7.27
CA LEU A 335 -23.44 13.88 8.37
C LEU A 335 -22.56 14.47 9.49
N THR A 336 -22.88 14.18 10.74
CA THR A 336 -22.15 14.73 11.89
C THR A 336 -20.88 13.94 12.20
N PRO A 337 -19.79 14.58 12.64
CA PRO A 337 -18.58 13.84 13.04
C PRO A 337 -18.85 12.88 14.22
N GLU A 338 -19.84 13.17 15.07
CA GLU A 338 -20.30 12.31 16.15
C GLU A 338 -20.88 10.99 15.64
N GLU A 339 -21.72 11.03 14.59
CA GLU A 339 -22.23 9.81 13.94
C GLU A 339 -21.10 8.95 13.38
N VAL A 340 -20.09 9.56 12.73
CA VAL A 340 -18.90 8.81 12.28
C VAL A 340 -18.17 8.17 13.45
N ALA A 341 -17.96 8.94 14.53
CA ALA A 341 -17.25 8.47 15.71
C ALA A 341 -17.95 7.31 16.40
N GLU A 342 -19.29 7.36 16.50
CA GLU A 342 -20.10 6.28 17.04
C GLU A 342 -19.95 5.00 16.21
N GLN A 343 -20.06 5.09 14.87
CA GLN A 343 -19.87 3.93 13.99
C GLN A 343 -18.47 3.33 14.13
N VAL A 344 -17.43 4.17 14.18
CA VAL A 344 -16.04 3.72 14.36
C VAL A 344 -15.88 2.99 15.70
N VAL A 345 -16.40 3.52 16.80
CA VAL A 345 -16.30 2.86 18.12
C VAL A 345 -17.09 1.55 18.16
N LEU A 346 -18.26 1.48 17.52
CA LEU A 346 -19.02 0.24 17.37
C LEU A 346 -18.21 -0.81 16.61
N GLU A 347 -17.54 -0.41 15.52
CA GLU A 347 -16.67 -1.30 14.75
C GLU A 347 -15.44 -1.77 15.54
N ILE A 348 -14.87 -0.91 16.40
CA ILE A 348 -13.78 -1.27 17.32
C ILE A 348 -14.24 -2.35 18.31
N LYS A 349 -15.47 -2.23 18.83
CA LYS A 349 -16.10 -3.20 19.74
C LYS A 349 -16.48 -4.52 19.05
N GLY A 350 -16.43 -4.57 17.72
CA GLY A 350 -16.81 -5.74 16.94
C GLY A 350 -18.32 -5.84 16.64
N SER A 351 -19.06 -4.74 16.79
CA SER A 351 -20.43 -4.65 16.28
C SER A 351 -20.43 -4.75 14.76
N ASN A 352 -21.50 -5.31 14.19
CA ASN A 352 -21.69 -5.33 12.74
C ASN A 352 -22.57 -4.15 12.33
N THR A 353 -21.96 -3.02 11.98
CA THR A 353 -22.74 -1.80 11.66
C THR A 353 -23.29 -1.78 10.24
N GLY A 354 -22.77 -2.63 9.36
CA GLY A 354 -23.03 -2.56 7.92
C GLY A 354 -22.26 -1.45 7.18
N HIS A 355 -21.44 -0.65 7.90
CA HIS A 355 -20.63 0.43 7.32
C HIS A 355 -19.15 0.07 7.12
N ASP A 356 -18.71 -1.12 7.54
CA ASP A 356 -17.37 -1.62 7.23
C ASP A 356 -17.26 -2.03 5.75
N ILE A 357 -16.60 -1.17 4.97
CA ILE A 357 -16.39 -1.34 3.53
C ILE A 357 -15.55 -2.58 3.24
N ILE A 358 -14.58 -2.92 4.09
CA ILE A 358 -13.71 -4.07 3.88
C ILE A 358 -14.51 -5.37 4.01
N ALA A 359 -15.33 -5.48 5.06
CA ALA A 359 -16.26 -6.58 5.22
C ALA A 359 -17.26 -6.67 4.06
N GLY A 360 -17.80 -5.53 3.61
CA GLY A 360 -18.71 -5.47 2.47
C GLY A 360 -18.08 -5.95 1.16
N ILE A 361 -16.83 -5.58 0.87
CA ILE A 361 -16.10 -6.09 -0.29
C ILE A 361 -15.83 -7.59 -0.12
N ASP A 362 -15.32 -8.02 1.04
CA ASP A 362 -14.97 -9.41 1.29
C ASP A 362 -16.17 -10.36 1.11
N SER A 363 -17.36 -9.95 1.55
CA SER A 363 -18.59 -10.75 1.40
C SER A 363 -19.10 -10.84 -0.04
N ASN A 364 -18.79 -9.87 -0.89
CA ASN A 364 -19.31 -9.78 -2.26
C ASN A 364 -18.34 -10.28 -3.34
N VAL A 365 -17.06 -10.49 -3.01
CA VAL A 365 -16.07 -11.05 -3.97
C VAL A 365 -16.35 -12.53 -4.24
N MET A 366 -16.38 -12.92 -5.53
CA MET A 366 -16.54 -14.32 -5.94
C MET A 366 -15.36 -15.18 -5.47
N VAL A 367 -15.67 -16.38 -4.97
CA VAL A 367 -14.69 -17.29 -4.36
C VAL A 367 -14.60 -18.62 -5.12
N PRO A 368 -13.49 -19.37 -4.99
CA PRO A 368 -13.39 -20.76 -5.44
C PRO A 368 -14.66 -21.57 -5.15
N SER A 369 -15.13 -22.25 -6.19
CA SER A 369 -16.34 -23.07 -6.12
C SER A 369 -16.01 -24.55 -6.21
N TYR A 370 -16.88 -25.38 -5.65
CA TYR A 370 -16.77 -26.83 -5.75
C TYR A 370 -16.71 -27.30 -7.22
N ARG A 371 -17.55 -26.72 -8.09
CA ARG A 371 -17.57 -27.02 -9.52
C ARG A 371 -16.21 -26.76 -10.19
N ALA A 372 -15.55 -25.65 -9.85
CA ALA A 372 -14.20 -25.36 -10.36
C ALA A 372 -13.18 -26.41 -9.88
N GLY A 373 -13.29 -26.87 -8.64
CA GLY A 373 -12.47 -27.97 -8.10
C GLY A 373 -12.64 -29.28 -8.86
N VAL A 374 -13.85 -29.62 -9.29
CA VAL A 374 -14.10 -30.81 -10.13
C VAL A 374 -13.48 -30.64 -11.53
N LEU A 375 -13.66 -29.46 -12.16
CA LEU A 375 -13.08 -29.17 -13.47
C LEU A 375 -11.55 -29.22 -13.47
N ARG A 376 -10.90 -28.81 -12.36
CA ARG A 376 -9.46 -28.94 -12.16
C ARG A 376 -8.99 -30.38 -12.38
N HIS A 377 -9.69 -31.38 -11.84
CA HIS A 377 -9.31 -32.78 -12.00
C HIS A 377 -9.33 -33.21 -13.47
N THR A 378 -10.37 -32.81 -14.22
CA THR A 378 -10.48 -33.09 -15.65
C THR A 378 -9.36 -32.45 -16.45
N ALA A 379 -9.01 -31.19 -16.16
CA ALA A 379 -7.92 -30.48 -16.83
C ALA A 379 -6.56 -31.14 -16.56
N LEU A 380 -6.24 -31.44 -15.30
CA LEU A 380 -4.99 -32.12 -14.92
C LEU A 380 -4.86 -33.51 -15.56
N ARG A 381 -5.97 -34.25 -15.65
CA ARG A 381 -5.98 -35.56 -16.34
C ARG A 381 -5.63 -35.41 -17.83
N ARG A 382 -6.17 -34.39 -18.52
CA ARG A 382 -5.85 -34.14 -19.93
C ARG A 382 -4.39 -33.68 -20.11
N LEU A 383 -3.87 -32.84 -19.23
CA LEU A 383 -2.46 -32.43 -19.26
C LEU A 383 -1.52 -33.64 -19.13
N ARG A 384 -1.75 -34.53 -18.15
CA ARG A 384 -0.96 -35.76 -17.99
C ARG A 384 -1.03 -36.69 -19.21
N GLN A 385 -2.15 -36.69 -19.93
CA GLN A 385 -2.28 -37.45 -21.18
C GLN A 385 -1.43 -36.82 -22.28
N LEU A 386 -1.49 -35.50 -22.44
CA LEU A 386 -0.71 -34.77 -23.44
C LEU A 386 0.79 -34.90 -23.20
N GLU A 387 1.26 -34.81 -21.95
CA GLU A 387 2.68 -35.02 -21.59
C GLU A 387 3.17 -36.42 -22.00
N LYS A 388 2.32 -37.45 -21.82
CA LYS A 388 2.65 -38.82 -22.25
C LYS A 388 2.68 -38.94 -23.77
N GLU A 389 1.78 -38.27 -24.48
CA GLU A 389 1.68 -38.28 -25.95
C GLU A 389 2.86 -37.53 -26.60
N SER A 390 3.32 -36.42 -26.01
CA SER A 390 4.41 -35.59 -26.54
C SER A 390 5.80 -36.03 -26.08
N GLY A 391 5.90 -36.80 -25.00
CA GLY A 391 7.18 -37.09 -24.33
C GLY A 391 7.82 -35.84 -23.69
N THR A 392 7.07 -34.75 -23.54
CA THR A 392 7.55 -33.49 -22.95
C THR A 392 7.05 -33.33 -21.51
N HIS A 393 7.75 -32.50 -20.74
CA HIS A 393 7.44 -32.26 -19.34
C HIS A 393 6.92 -30.84 -19.11
N SER A 394 5.70 -30.71 -18.57
CA SER A 394 5.05 -29.42 -18.30
C SER A 394 5.30 -29.00 -16.84
N VAL A 395 6.44 -28.35 -16.61
CA VAL A 395 6.89 -27.98 -15.25
C VAL A 395 6.60 -26.51 -14.95
N ALA A 396 7.28 -25.59 -15.63
CA ALA A 396 7.09 -24.16 -15.46
C ALA A 396 7.42 -23.40 -16.76
N LEU A 397 6.79 -22.23 -16.92
CA LEU A 397 7.03 -21.30 -18.04
C LEU A 397 7.55 -19.92 -17.57
N GLY A 398 7.70 -19.70 -16.26
CA GLY A 398 8.04 -18.39 -15.72
C GLY A 398 6.90 -17.37 -15.67
N GLN A 399 5.66 -17.76 -15.98
CA GLN A 399 4.53 -16.81 -16.16
C GLN A 399 3.62 -16.63 -14.93
N LEU A 400 3.55 -17.59 -14.01
CA LEU A 400 2.50 -17.64 -12.99
C LEU A 400 2.85 -16.93 -11.68
N GLY A 401 4.13 -16.71 -11.38
CA GLY A 401 4.55 -16.23 -10.06
C GLY A 401 5.97 -15.69 -10.06
N PRO A 402 6.49 -15.30 -8.87
CA PRO A 402 7.86 -14.82 -8.76
C PRO A 402 8.83 -15.88 -9.33
N PRO A 403 10.05 -15.48 -9.76
CA PRO A 403 11.04 -16.44 -10.27
C PRO A 403 11.30 -17.64 -9.34
N GLU A 404 11.07 -17.46 -8.03
CA GLU A 404 11.12 -18.52 -7.01
C GLU A 404 10.15 -19.68 -7.29
N LEU A 405 8.96 -19.43 -7.84
CA LEU A 405 8.00 -20.48 -8.19
C LEU A 405 8.60 -21.45 -9.23
N SER A 406 9.14 -20.91 -10.32
CA SER A 406 9.73 -21.74 -11.39
C SER A 406 10.92 -22.55 -10.86
N LYS A 407 11.77 -21.92 -10.04
CA LYS A 407 12.86 -22.61 -9.35
C LYS A 407 12.32 -23.79 -8.53
N LEU A 408 11.39 -23.55 -7.62
CA LEU A 408 10.87 -24.58 -6.71
C LEU A 408 10.20 -25.72 -7.48
N LEU A 409 9.48 -25.41 -8.57
CA LEU A 409 8.87 -26.41 -9.44
C LEU A 409 9.92 -27.29 -10.12
N TYR A 410 10.99 -26.71 -10.66
CA TYR A 410 12.06 -27.48 -11.31
C TYR A 410 12.91 -28.27 -10.31
N GLU A 411 13.21 -27.72 -9.15
CA GLU A 411 13.91 -28.45 -8.09
C GLU A 411 13.07 -29.65 -7.59
N ALA A 412 11.79 -29.44 -7.31
CA ALA A 412 10.87 -30.52 -6.95
C ALA A 412 10.75 -31.56 -8.08
N TYR A 413 10.73 -31.11 -9.33
CA TYR A 413 10.65 -31.97 -10.50
C TYR A 413 11.91 -32.83 -10.69
N LEU A 414 13.11 -32.27 -10.51
CA LEU A 414 14.37 -33.02 -10.59
C LEU A 414 14.43 -34.09 -9.49
N LEU A 415 14.02 -33.76 -8.26
CA LEU A 415 13.93 -34.71 -7.16
C LEU A 415 12.87 -35.79 -7.43
N GLN A 416 11.72 -35.42 -8.01
CA GLN A 416 10.69 -36.36 -8.43
C GLN A 416 11.22 -37.33 -9.49
N LEU A 417 11.96 -36.84 -10.50
CA LEU A 417 12.50 -37.68 -11.56
C LEU A 417 13.44 -38.76 -11.02
N ILE A 418 14.35 -38.39 -10.11
CA ILE A 418 15.43 -39.27 -9.64
C ILE A 418 14.97 -40.17 -8.48
N TYR A 419 14.28 -39.60 -7.48
CA TYR A 419 13.97 -40.30 -6.22
C TYR A 419 12.50 -40.71 -6.07
N LYS A 420 11.58 -40.12 -6.84
CA LYS A 420 10.12 -40.37 -6.88
C LYS A 420 9.34 -40.05 -5.59
N THR A 421 9.89 -40.36 -4.42
CA THR A 421 9.22 -40.28 -3.12
C THR A 421 9.98 -39.37 -2.15
N LEU A 422 9.25 -38.77 -1.21
CA LEU A 422 9.81 -37.93 -0.15
C LEU A 422 10.86 -38.69 0.68
N LYS A 423 10.56 -39.96 1.01
CA LYS A 423 11.40 -40.82 1.85
C LYS A 423 12.75 -41.12 1.19
N ALA A 424 12.75 -41.40 -0.11
CA ALA A 424 13.99 -41.70 -0.84
C ALA A 424 14.95 -40.50 -0.85
N VAL A 425 14.43 -39.27 -0.98
CA VAL A 425 15.24 -38.04 -0.90
C VAL A 425 15.83 -37.86 0.51
N CYS A 426 15.04 -38.12 1.56
CA CYS A 426 15.51 -38.01 2.94
C CYS A 426 16.53 -39.11 3.35
N GLN A 427 16.69 -40.17 2.56
CA GLN A 427 17.62 -41.28 2.84
C GLN A 427 19.00 -41.11 2.20
N ALA A 428 19.11 -40.30 1.14
CA ALA A 428 20.37 -39.98 0.47
C ALA A 428 21.11 -38.83 1.20
N SER A 429 22.42 -38.68 0.98
CA SER A 429 23.14 -37.50 1.50
C SER A 429 22.92 -36.27 0.62
N SER A 430 23.02 -35.07 1.19
CA SER A 430 22.90 -33.80 0.46
C SER A 430 23.90 -33.68 -0.69
N GLU A 431 25.13 -34.16 -0.48
CA GLU A 431 26.20 -34.16 -1.47
C GLU A 431 25.92 -35.16 -2.61
N GLU A 432 25.37 -36.33 -2.27
CA GLU A 432 24.97 -37.32 -3.25
C GLU A 432 23.85 -36.77 -4.14
N ILE A 433 22.80 -36.19 -3.55
CA ILE A 433 21.68 -35.60 -4.29
C ILE A 433 22.19 -34.50 -5.24
N ALA A 434 23.01 -33.58 -4.73
CA ALA A 434 23.60 -32.50 -5.52
C ALA A 434 24.35 -33.03 -6.75
N GLN A 435 25.22 -34.02 -6.55
CA GLN A 435 26.04 -34.58 -7.62
C GLN A 435 25.23 -35.41 -8.62
N VAL A 436 24.24 -36.19 -8.14
CA VAL A 436 23.39 -37.03 -8.98
C VAL A 436 22.46 -36.17 -9.83
N VAL A 437 21.85 -35.12 -9.27
CA VAL A 437 21.01 -34.17 -10.02
C VAL A 437 21.85 -33.43 -11.07
N TYR A 438 23.04 -32.96 -10.70
CA TYR A 438 23.93 -32.27 -11.64
C TYR A 438 24.36 -33.18 -12.79
N ARG A 439 24.73 -34.44 -12.51
CA ARG A 439 25.06 -35.43 -13.55
C ARG A 439 23.85 -35.70 -14.45
N TYR A 440 22.66 -35.85 -13.87
CA TYR A 440 21.44 -36.10 -14.64
C TYR A 440 21.13 -34.98 -15.64
N LEU A 441 21.32 -33.72 -15.25
CA LEU A 441 21.17 -32.57 -16.16
C LEU A 441 22.23 -32.54 -17.27
N GLY A 442 23.45 -33.02 -16.99
CA GLY A 442 24.49 -33.22 -17.99
C GLY A 442 24.14 -34.30 -19.01
N ASP A 443 23.53 -35.40 -18.55
CA ASP A 443 23.09 -36.51 -19.41
C ASP A 443 21.81 -36.17 -20.21
N HIS A 444 21.05 -35.17 -19.78
CA HIS A 444 19.78 -34.73 -20.41
C HIS A 444 19.80 -33.24 -20.74
N PRO A 445 20.57 -32.81 -21.76
CA PRO A 445 20.75 -31.40 -22.09
C PRO A 445 19.45 -30.69 -22.45
N ASP A 446 18.46 -31.39 -23.02
CA ASP A 446 17.15 -30.81 -23.38
C ASP A 446 16.41 -30.26 -22.17
N LEU A 447 16.47 -30.95 -21.02
CA LEU A 447 15.85 -30.48 -19.78
C LEU A 447 16.56 -29.24 -19.24
N CYS A 448 17.90 -29.26 -19.24
CA CYS A 448 18.70 -28.11 -18.81
C CYS A 448 18.41 -26.89 -19.69
N ASN A 449 18.38 -27.10 -21.02
CA ASN A 449 18.03 -26.08 -22.01
C ASN A 449 16.64 -25.50 -21.77
N GLN A 450 15.64 -26.32 -21.47
CA GLN A 450 14.29 -25.87 -21.16
C GLN A 450 14.26 -24.95 -19.92
N ILE A 451 14.98 -25.31 -18.86
CA ILE A 451 15.06 -24.52 -17.61
C ILE A 451 15.69 -23.14 -17.89
N ILE A 452 16.83 -23.11 -18.58
CA ILE A 452 17.55 -21.86 -18.83
C ILE A 452 16.85 -20.97 -19.87
N SER A 453 16.05 -21.55 -20.78
CA SER A 453 15.29 -20.80 -21.79
C SER A 453 14.19 -19.92 -21.19
N ILE A 454 13.70 -20.23 -19.98
CA ILE A 454 12.70 -19.40 -19.28
C ILE A 454 13.33 -18.38 -18.33
N GLY A 455 14.66 -18.18 -18.42
CA GLY A 455 15.40 -17.21 -17.59
C GLY A 455 15.73 -17.69 -16.18
N VAL A 456 15.68 -19.00 -15.93
CA VAL A 456 16.04 -19.64 -14.65
C VAL A 456 17.39 -20.32 -14.82
N PRO A 457 18.50 -19.76 -14.31
CA PRO A 457 19.80 -20.41 -14.44
C PRO A 457 19.97 -21.53 -13.40
N VAL A 458 20.92 -22.43 -13.66
CA VAL A 458 21.25 -23.57 -12.79
C VAL A 458 22.62 -23.36 -12.17
N LEU A 459 22.67 -23.25 -10.85
CA LEU A 459 23.90 -23.13 -10.07
C LEU A 459 24.47 -24.52 -9.78
N ALA A 460 25.72 -24.75 -10.16
CA ALA A 460 26.39 -26.04 -9.97
C ALA A 460 26.68 -26.35 -8.48
N PRO A 461 26.96 -27.63 -8.14
CA PRO A 461 27.23 -28.02 -6.75
C PRO A 461 28.41 -27.30 -6.09
N ASP A 462 29.38 -26.83 -6.87
CA ASP A 462 30.55 -26.06 -6.39
C ASP A 462 30.21 -24.61 -6.02
N GLY A 463 29.04 -24.11 -6.43
CA GLY A 463 28.62 -22.71 -6.25
C GLY A 463 29.43 -21.70 -7.06
N GLN A 464 30.32 -22.14 -7.95
CA GLN A 464 31.18 -21.29 -8.77
C GLN A 464 30.74 -21.26 -10.24
N GLN A 465 30.08 -22.32 -10.71
CA GLN A 465 29.64 -22.41 -12.10
C GLN A 465 28.13 -22.19 -12.22
N LEU A 466 27.74 -21.38 -13.21
CA LEU A 466 26.35 -21.06 -13.52
C LEU A 466 26.03 -21.45 -14.96
N ILE A 467 25.07 -22.36 -15.14
CA ILE A 467 24.52 -22.67 -16.47
C ILE A 467 23.38 -21.68 -16.72
N ARG A 468 23.50 -20.85 -17.76
CA ARG A 468 22.55 -19.76 -18.06
C ARG A 468 22.08 -19.75 -19.50
N GLY A 469 20.89 -19.19 -19.70
CA GLY A 469 20.30 -18.91 -21.01
C GLY A 469 20.63 -17.50 -21.51
N PRO A 470 19.99 -17.03 -22.59
CA PRO A 470 20.23 -15.70 -23.15
C PRO A 470 19.82 -14.56 -22.21
N PHE A 471 18.85 -14.79 -21.33
CA PHE A 471 18.44 -13.85 -20.28
C PHE A 471 18.34 -14.59 -18.94
N ILE A 472 18.34 -13.82 -17.85
CA ILE A 472 18.20 -14.31 -16.48
C ILE A 472 17.20 -13.40 -15.77
N ASN A 473 16.22 -13.99 -15.09
CA ASN A 473 15.17 -13.22 -14.41
C ASN A 473 15.63 -12.62 -13.06
N ILE A 474 16.60 -13.28 -12.39
CA ILE A 474 17.16 -12.85 -11.11
C ILE A 474 18.68 -12.69 -11.24
N PRO A 475 19.26 -11.52 -10.93
CA PRO A 475 18.65 -10.38 -10.25
C PRO A 475 17.66 -9.57 -11.10
N GLU A 476 16.66 -9.03 -10.41
CA GLU A 476 15.90 -7.89 -10.91
C GLU A 476 16.82 -6.67 -10.85
N SER A 477 17.33 -6.26 -12.01
CA SER A 477 18.22 -5.12 -12.16
C SER A 477 17.76 -4.29 -13.35
N ILE A 478 17.81 -2.97 -13.20
CA ILE A 478 17.66 -2.05 -14.34
C ILE A 478 18.94 -1.96 -15.17
N TYR A 479 20.05 -2.49 -14.64
CA TYR A 479 21.35 -2.55 -15.29
C TYR A 479 21.58 -3.93 -15.91
N ASP A 480 22.18 -3.95 -17.09
CA ASP A 480 22.53 -5.17 -17.84
C ASP A 480 23.62 -6.01 -17.15
N THR A 481 24.40 -5.38 -16.27
CA THR A 481 25.48 -6.01 -15.51
C THR A 481 25.37 -5.70 -14.02
N VAL A 482 25.77 -6.66 -13.19
CA VAL A 482 25.74 -6.57 -11.73
C VAL A 482 27.06 -7.09 -11.15
N GLU A 483 27.46 -6.55 -10.00
CA GLU A 483 28.61 -7.06 -9.27
C GLU A 483 28.28 -8.40 -8.61
N VAL A 484 29.20 -9.36 -8.74
CA VAL A 484 29.05 -10.72 -8.20
C VAL A 484 29.85 -10.83 -6.90
N THR A 485 29.15 -11.00 -5.78
CA THR A 485 29.74 -11.37 -4.49
C THR A 485 29.16 -12.70 -4.01
N PRO A 486 29.83 -13.44 -3.11
CA PRO A 486 29.28 -14.67 -2.53
C PRO A 486 27.89 -14.47 -1.91
N GLU A 487 27.68 -13.36 -1.21
CA GLU A 487 26.41 -12.99 -0.59
C GLU A 487 25.33 -12.71 -1.65
N ALA A 488 25.73 -12.10 -2.78
CA ALA A 488 24.84 -11.85 -3.90
C ALA A 488 24.41 -13.17 -4.57
N ILE A 489 25.34 -14.10 -4.79
CA ILE A 489 25.04 -15.44 -5.32
C ILE A 489 24.04 -16.16 -4.41
N ASP A 490 24.26 -16.15 -3.09
CA ASP A 490 23.33 -16.77 -2.14
C ASP A 490 21.93 -16.17 -2.21
N ARG A 491 21.84 -14.85 -2.28
CA ARG A 491 20.56 -14.13 -2.39
C ARG A 491 19.85 -14.47 -3.70
N TRP A 492 20.55 -14.47 -4.83
CA TRP A 492 19.98 -14.77 -6.15
C TRP A 492 19.58 -16.23 -6.27
N ALA A 493 20.43 -17.13 -5.79
CA ALA A 493 20.16 -18.55 -5.75
C ALA A 493 18.90 -18.84 -4.94
N ARG A 494 18.76 -18.26 -3.73
CA ARG A 494 17.55 -18.39 -2.91
C ARG A 494 16.30 -17.92 -3.67
N LYS A 495 16.38 -16.78 -4.35
CA LYS A 495 15.22 -16.11 -4.98
C LYS A 495 14.78 -16.70 -6.31
N GLY A 496 15.66 -17.29 -7.13
CA GLY A 496 15.20 -17.73 -8.45
C GLY A 496 16.13 -18.55 -9.32
N TRP A 497 17.27 -19.03 -8.81
CA TRP A 497 18.12 -19.97 -9.56
C TRP A 497 17.87 -21.39 -9.05
N VAL A 498 17.87 -22.37 -9.96
CA VAL A 498 17.89 -23.79 -9.54
C VAL A 498 19.22 -24.02 -8.84
N ASP A 499 19.17 -24.25 -7.53
CA ASP A 499 20.34 -24.31 -6.67
C ASP A 499 20.70 -25.78 -6.39
N LEU A 500 21.77 -26.27 -7.03
CA LEU A 500 22.22 -27.65 -6.89
C LEU A 500 23.26 -27.84 -5.78
N ARG A 501 23.52 -26.82 -4.96
CA ARG A 501 24.48 -26.95 -3.87
C ARG A 501 23.91 -27.85 -2.76
N PRO A 502 24.78 -28.59 -2.04
CA PRO A 502 24.35 -29.47 -0.94
C PRO A 502 23.46 -28.76 0.11
N VAL A 503 23.73 -27.48 0.39
CA VAL A 503 22.94 -26.66 1.33
C VAL A 503 21.47 -26.54 0.93
N ASN A 504 21.16 -26.43 -0.37
CA ASN A 504 19.78 -26.36 -0.84
C ASN A 504 19.11 -27.74 -0.78
N MET A 505 19.85 -28.82 -1.05
CA MET A 505 19.35 -30.19 -0.91
C MET A 505 18.99 -30.52 0.53
N GLN A 506 19.79 -30.07 1.49
CA GLN A 506 19.47 -30.16 2.92
C GLN A 506 18.15 -29.45 3.24
N ARG A 507 17.92 -28.24 2.70
CA ARG A 507 16.65 -27.50 2.87
C ARG A 507 15.45 -28.27 2.28
N TRP A 508 15.64 -28.94 1.14
CA TRP A 508 14.62 -29.83 0.56
C TRP A 508 14.33 -31.05 1.45
N GLN A 509 15.36 -31.66 2.04
CA GLN A 509 15.19 -32.74 3.01
C GLN A 509 14.43 -32.28 4.26
N GLU A 510 14.73 -31.10 4.79
CA GLU A 510 14.01 -30.51 5.93
C GLU A 510 12.53 -30.24 5.59
N ARG A 511 12.23 -29.76 4.38
CA ARG A 511 10.85 -29.59 3.88
C ARG A 511 10.11 -30.92 3.81
N PHE A 512 10.72 -31.93 3.21
CA PHE A 512 10.12 -33.26 3.07
C PHE A 512 9.97 -33.98 4.41
N ALA A 513 10.92 -33.82 5.33
CA ALA A 513 10.81 -34.32 6.70
C ALA A 513 9.61 -33.70 7.43
N ARG A 514 9.40 -32.38 7.30
CA ARG A 514 8.22 -31.69 7.86
C ARG A 514 6.91 -32.21 7.25
N MET A 515 6.86 -32.40 5.93
CA MET A 515 5.69 -32.97 5.23
C MET A 515 5.38 -34.40 5.70
N MET A 516 6.41 -35.24 5.90
CA MET A 516 6.25 -36.62 6.39
C MET A 516 5.82 -36.67 7.86
N ALA A 517 6.36 -35.79 8.71
CA ALA A 517 6.02 -35.73 10.13
C ALA A 517 4.54 -35.36 10.38
N ALA A 518 3.89 -34.70 9.43
CA ALA A 518 2.47 -34.34 9.52
C ALA A 518 1.49 -35.50 9.22
N LYS A 519 1.96 -36.63 8.68
CA LYS A 519 1.10 -37.78 8.28
C LYS A 519 0.57 -38.69 9.39
N PRO A 520 1.29 -39.01 10.48
CA PRO A 520 0.88 -40.05 11.43
C PRO A 520 -0.50 -39.83 12.07
N PHE A 521 -0.99 -38.59 12.10
CA PHE A 521 -2.27 -38.23 12.71
C PHE A 521 -3.49 -38.57 11.83
N LEU A 522 -3.31 -38.81 10.53
CA LEU A 522 -4.39 -39.07 9.56
C LEU A 522 -5.25 -40.29 9.90
N HIS A 523 -4.61 -41.36 10.38
CA HIS A 523 -5.30 -42.61 10.69
C HIS A 523 -5.80 -42.69 12.13
N THR A 524 -5.26 -41.88 13.04
CA THR A 524 -5.56 -41.95 14.48
C THR A 524 -6.49 -40.85 14.99
N GLN A 525 -6.61 -39.71 14.31
CA GLN A 525 -7.41 -38.55 14.75
C GLN A 525 -8.50 -38.12 13.74
N GLY A 526 -8.79 -38.94 12.72
CA GLY A 526 -9.88 -38.70 11.77
C GLY A 526 -9.72 -37.39 11.00
N THR A 527 -10.82 -36.72 10.63
CA THR A 527 -10.81 -35.52 9.78
C THR A 527 -10.12 -34.31 10.41
N ALA A 528 -10.01 -34.26 11.75
CA ALA A 528 -9.35 -33.16 12.47
C ALA A 528 -7.83 -33.11 12.27
N SER A 529 -7.23 -34.20 11.78
CA SER A 529 -5.80 -34.32 11.49
C SER A 529 -5.37 -33.73 10.15
N ILE A 530 -6.34 -33.41 9.27
CA ILE A 530 -6.08 -32.72 8.00
C ILE A 530 -6.00 -31.24 8.31
N THR A 531 -4.78 -30.76 8.48
CA THR A 531 -4.46 -29.36 8.70
C THR A 531 -3.69 -28.82 7.50
N ARG A 532 -3.34 -27.54 7.53
CA ARG A 532 -2.60 -26.88 6.44
C ARG A 532 -1.14 -27.32 6.33
N THR A 533 -0.60 -27.92 7.39
CA THR A 533 0.72 -28.55 7.39
C THR A 533 0.70 -29.97 6.85
N THR A 534 -0.48 -30.55 6.61
CA THR A 534 -0.60 -31.96 6.18
C THR A 534 -0.34 -32.09 4.67
N TYR A 535 0.61 -32.96 4.31
CA TYR A 535 0.84 -33.39 2.93
C TYR A 535 0.36 -34.84 2.74
N LEU A 536 -0.49 -35.07 1.73
CA LEU A 536 -1.26 -36.32 1.62
C LEU A 536 -0.52 -37.45 0.89
N HIS A 537 0.40 -37.15 -0.03
CA HIS A 537 1.01 -38.15 -0.91
C HIS A 537 2.36 -38.63 -0.40
N ASP A 538 2.75 -39.87 -0.68
CA ASP A 538 4.13 -40.35 -0.49
C ASP A 538 5.05 -39.97 -1.65
N THR A 539 4.45 -39.80 -2.84
CA THR A 539 5.10 -39.34 -4.06
C THR A 539 5.28 -37.84 -4.05
N ILE A 540 6.26 -37.35 -4.81
CA ILE A 540 6.49 -35.92 -5.00
C ILE A 540 5.51 -35.42 -6.07
N GLU A 541 4.36 -34.87 -5.66
CA GLU A 541 3.47 -34.14 -6.56
C GLU A 541 3.93 -32.67 -6.64
N ILE A 542 4.66 -32.32 -7.70
CA ILE A 542 5.38 -31.04 -7.83
C ILE A 542 4.55 -29.80 -7.44
N GLY A 543 3.32 -29.70 -7.94
CA GLY A 543 2.45 -28.55 -7.68
C GLY A 543 1.93 -28.51 -6.24
N GLU A 544 1.70 -29.66 -5.61
CA GLU A 544 1.23 -29.71 -4.22
C GLU A 544 2.36 -29.47 -3.23
N VAL A 545 3.57 -29.94 -3.54
CA VAL A 545 4.79 -29.67 -2.76
C VAL A 545 5.07 -28.17 -2.72
N VAL A 546 5.06 -27.50 -3.88
CA VAL A 546 5.32 -26.05 -3.94
C VAL A 546 4.18 -25.26 -3.30
N ALA A 547 2.92 -25.65 -3.49
CA ALA A 547 1.79 -25.02 -2.80
C ALA A 547 1.89 -25.16 -1.27
N TRP A 548 2.37 -26.30 -0.76
CA TRP A 548 2.64 -26.49 0.67
C TRP A 548 3.74 -25.57 1.17
N ILE A 549 4.82 -25.38 0.40
CA ILE A 549 5.91 -24.47 0.74
C ILE A 549 5.38 -23.04 0.87
N PHE A 550 4.63 -22.54 -0.12
CA PHE A 550 4.04 -21.21 -0.04
C PHE A 550 3.09 -21.06 1.14
N ALA A 551 2.26 -22.07 1.42
CA ALA A 551 1.31 -22.00 2.52
C ALA A 551 1.95 -22.01 3.92
N ASN A 552 3.10 -22.68 4.09
CA ASN A 552 3.71 -22.95 5.40
C ASN A 552 5.03 -22.21 5.66
N GLU A 553 5.78 -21.81 4.63
CA GLU A 553 6.99 -20.98 4.77
C GLU A 553 6.69 -19.49 4.54
N GLU A 554 5.85 -19.16 3.57
CA GLU A 554 5.58 -17.75 3.17
C GLU A 554 4.26 -17.20 3.69
N GLY A 555 3.41 -18.05 4.28
CA GLY A 555 2.05 -17.66 4.66
C GLY A 555 1.16 -17.32 3.45
N GLY A 556 1.51 -17.76 2.25
CA GLY A 556 0.78 -17.52 0.98
C GLY A 556 -0.52 -18.31 0.84
N TYR A 557 -1.26 -18.49 1.92
CA TYR A 557 -2.56 -19.16 1.93
C TYR A 557 -3.67 -18.13 1.99
N ARG A 558 -4.86 -18.54 1.54
CA ARG A 558 -6.02 -17.67 1.57
C ARG A 558 -6.58 -17.52 2.99
N ILE A 559 -6.70 -16.28 3.44
CA ILE A 559 -7.45 -15.90 4.64
C ILE A 559 -8.86 -15.46 4.26
N LYS A 560 -9.79 -15.71 5.18
CA LYS A 560 -11.13 -15.14 5.24
C LYS A 560 -11.37 -14.61 6.65
#